data_AF-A0A2W6C982-F1
#
_entry.id   AF-A0A2W6C982-F1
#
_cell.length_a   1.000
_cell.length_b   1.000
_cell.length_c   1.000
_cell.angle_alpha   90.00
_cell.angle_beta   90.00
_cell.angle_gamma   90.00
#
_symmetry.space_group_name_H-M   'P 1'
#
loop_
_entity.id
_entity.type
_entity.pdbx_description
1 polymer ?
#
loop_
_entity_poly.entity_id
_entity_poly.type
_entity_poly.pdbx_seq_one_letter_code
_entity_poly.pdbx_strand_id
1 'polypeptide(L)'
;MGASCPGSMRAVAPATGAFIWQDCLSTGPVLGAVTAVPGVAEVGADSSVVVLAASSGTTLFTYTNTALTGDAFEGAGSISNGILYHADTAGNLYAFET
;
A
#
# COMPACT_ATOMS: atom_id res chain seq x y z
N MET A 1 -20.90 -14.56 -1.02
CA MET A 1 -19.85 -15.20 -0.20
C MET A 1 -18.85 -14.10 0.13
N GLY A 2 -18.52 -13.88 1.40
CA GLY A 2 -17.54 -12.87 1.78
C GLY A 2 -16.14 -13.41 1.51
N ALA A 3 -15.39 -12.80 0.60
CA ALA A 3 -13.97 -13.10 0.44
C ALA A 3 -13.21 -12.48 1.62
N SER A 4 -12.48 -13.28 2.38
CA SER A 4 -11.56 -12.79 3.40
C SER A 4 -10.30 -12.28 2.72
N CYS A 5 -10.05 -10.98 2.80
CA CYS A 5 -8.80 -10.38 2.34
C CYS A 5 -7.80 -10.34 3.51
N PRO A 6 -6.55 -10.77 3.33
CA PRO A 6 -5.48 -10.55 4.32
C PRO A 6 -5.35 -9.08 4.71
N GLY A 7 -5.45 -8.19 3.73
CA GLY A 7 -5.49 -6.74 3.90
C GLY A 7 -6.42 -6.09 2.89
N SER A 8 -6.76 -4.83 3.10
CA SER A 8 -7.56 -4.06 2.13
C SER A 8 -7.23 -2.58 2.19
N MET A 9 -7.19 -1.92 1.04
CA MET A 9 -7.19 -0.45 0.98
C MET A 9 -8.56 0.04 0.56
N ARG A 10 -9.03 1.15 1.13
CA ARG A 10 -10.35 1.71 0.85
C ARG A 10 -10.29 3.22 0.77
N ALA A 11 -11.03 3.80 -0.17
CA ALA A 11 -11.43 5.19 -0.09
C ALA A 11 -12.88 5.30 0.37
N VAL A 12 -13.13 6.24 1.27
CA VAL A 12 -14.45 6.54 1.82
C VAL A 12 -14.81 7.98 1.58
N ALA A 13 -16.09 8.24 1.32
CA ALA A 13 -16.63 9.58 1.27
C ALA A 13 -16.58 10.18 2.69
N PRO A 14 -15.86 11.29 2.93
CA PRO A 14 -15.60 11.77 4.28
C PRO A 14 -16.87 12.21 5.03
N ALA A 15 -17.91 12.64 4.30
CA ALA A 15 -19.16 13.08 4.88
C ALA A 15 -20.08 11.91 5.34
N THR A 16 -19.93 10.73 4.75
CA THR A 16 -20.89 9.62 4.95
C THR A 16 -20.25 8.30 5.36
N GLY A 17 -18.94 8.16 5.20
CA GLY A 17 -18.24 6.89 5.35
C GLY A 17 -18.54 5.86 4.25
N ALA A 18 -19.33 6.24 3.23
CA ALA A 18 -19.65 5.33 2.13
C ALA A 18 -18.39 5.00 1.32
N PHE A 19 -18.22 3.73 0.94
CA PHE A 19 -17.10 3.33 0.08
C PHE A 19 -17.20 4.02 -1.28
N ILE A 20 -16.11 4.67 -1.69
CA ILE A 20 -15.90 5.12 -3.06
C ILE A 20 -15.33 3.95 -3.86
N TRP A 21 -14.30 3.31 -3.30
CA TRP A 21 -13.72 2.07 -3.81
C TRP A 21 -13.12 1.27 -2.66
N GLN A 22 -12.92 -0.03 -2.90
CA GLN A 22 -12.19 -0.94 -2.03
C GLN A 22 -11.39 -1.88 -2.92
N ASP A 23 -10.12 -2.07 -2.55
CA ASP A 23 -9.29 -3.12 -3.12
C ASP A 23 -8.94 -4.18 -2.06
N CYS A 24 -9.00 -5.44 -2.48
CA CYS A 24 -8.73 -6.60 -1.64
C CYS A 24 -7.30 -7.06 -1.89
N LEU A 25 -6.39 -6.79 -0.96
CA LEU A 25 -4.98 -7.08 -1.14
C LEU A 25 -4.70 -8.54 -0.81
N SER A 26 -4.17 -9.27 -1.79
CA SER A 26 -3.80 -10.68 -1.65
C SER A 26 -2.41 -10.91 -1.07
N THR A 27 -1.60 -9.86 -0.94
CA THR A 27 -0.19 -9.95 -0.54
C THR A 27 0.00 -10.18 0.94
N GLY A 28 -0.86 -9.61 1.80
CA GLY A 28 -0.77 -9.79 3.25
C GLY A 28 -1.49 -8.71 4.05
N PRO A 29 -1.38 -8.76 5.40
CA PRO A 29 -1.97 -7.74 6.26
C PRO A 29 -1.39 -6.35 6.02
N VAL A 30 -2.25 -5.35 6.11
CA VAL A 30 -1.86 -3.92 6.09
C VAL A 30 -1.78 -3.44 7.53
N LEU A 31 -0.55 -3.21 8.01
CA LEU A 31 -0.29 -2.74 9.38
C LEU A 31 0.16 -1.26 9.41
N GLY A 32 0.78 -0.80 8.32
CA GLY A 32 1.25 0.56 8.16
C GLY A 32 0.16 1.57 7.79
N ALA A 33 0.52 2.85 7.84
CA ALA A 33 -0.36 3.93 7.38
C ALA A 33 -0.32 4.07 5.85
N VAL A 34 -1.42 4.54 5.27
CA VAL A 34 -1.49 4.87 3.84
C VAL A 34 -0.74 6.17 3.56
N THR A 35 0.13 6.16 2.55
CA THR A 35 0.77 7.35 1.98
C THR A 35 0.00 7.75 0.73
N ALA A 36 -0.35 9.04 0.57
CA ALA A 36 -1.06 9.47 -0.62
C ALA A 36 -0.58 10.83 -1.13
N VAL A 37 -0.54 10.96 -2.46
CA VAL A 37 -0.33 12.20 -3.21
C VAL A 37 -1.37 12.26 -4.33
N PRO A 38 -1.58 13.41 -5.01
CA PRO A 38 -2.50 13.46 -6.14
C PRO A 38 -2.21 12.36 -7.16
N GLY A 39 -3.21 11.50 -7.41
CA GLY A 39 -3.16 10.39 -8.36
C GLY A 39 -2.80 9.03 -7.76
N VAL A 40 -2.13 8.98 -6.61
CA VAL A 40 -1.53 7.74 -6.09
C VAL A 40 -1.77 7.56 -4.59
N ALA A 41 -2.12 6.35 -4.18
CA ALA A 41 -2.16 5.91 -2.79
C ALA A 41 -1.30 4.65 -2.63
N GLU A 42 -0.52 4.59 -1.57
CA GLU A 42 0.49 3.57 -1.33
C GLU A 42 0.33 2.98 0.08
N VAL A 43 0.62 1.69 0.21
CA VAL A 43 0.73 1.03 1.51
C VAL A 43 1.65 -0.19 1.46
N GLY A 44 2.25 -0.50 2.60
CA GLY A 44 2.85 -1.80 2.88
C GLY A 44 1.81 -2.86 3.22
N ALA A 45 1.99 -4.06 2.67
CA ALA A 45 1.13 -5.22 2.89
C ALA A 45 2.00 -6.48 2.98
N ASP A 46 2.37 -6.86 4.20
CA ASP A 46 3.42 -7.85 4.49
C ASP A 46 4.75 -7.50 3.79
N SER A 47 5.38 -8.42 3.06
CA SER A 47 6.60 -8.15 2.30
C SER A 47 6.36 -7.42 0.97
N SER A 48 5.17 -6.84 0.76
CA SER A 48 4.84 -6.07 -0.44
C SER A 48 4.64 -4.59 -0.19
N VAL A 49 5.04 -3.77 -1.17
CA VAL A 49 4.60 -2.37 -1.31
C VAL A 49 3.60 -2.33 -2.45
N VAL A 50 2.39 -1.85 -2.18
CA VAL A 50 1.28 -1.78 -3.14
C VAL A 50 0.93 -0.33 -3.41
N VAL A 51 0.85 0.03 -4.69
CA VAL A 51 0.54 1.36 -5.16
C VAL A 51 -0.72 1.30 -6.01
N LEU A 52 -1.74 2.07 -5.63
CA LEU A 52 -3.04 2.14 -6.28
C LEU A 52 -3.29 3.53 -6.87
N ALA A 53 -4.10 3.59 -7.93
CA ALA A 53 -4.67 4.83 -8.43
C ALA A 53 -5.66 5.38 -7.39
N ALA A 54 -5.39 6.57 -6.86
CA ALA A 54 -6.22 7.15 -5.80
C ALA A 54 -7.70 7.36 -6.21
N SER A 55 -7.96 7.52 -7.50
CA SER A 55 -9.30 7.75 -8.05
C SER A 55 -10.16 6.49 -8.17
N SER A 56 -9.55 5.31 -8.31
CA SER A 56 -10.28 4.07 -8.64
C SER A 56 -9.93 2.87 -7.76
N GLY A 57 -8.85 2.94 -6.99
CA GLY A 57 -8.31 1.79 -6.26
C GLY A 57 -7.66 0.74 -7.17
N THR A 58 -7.44 1.04 -8.47
CA THR A 58 -6.78 0.11 -9.39
C THR A 58 -5.28 0.01 -9.06
N THR A 59 -4.76 -1.21 -8.93
CA THR A 59 -3.32 -1.42 -8.73
C THR A 59 -2.51 -0.90 -9.91
N LEU A 60 -1.60 0.03 -9.63
CA LEU A 60 -0.65 0.60 -10.59
C LEU A 60 0.68 -0.15 -10.55
N PHE A 61 1.12 -0.52 -9.34
CA PHE A 61 2.39 -1.18 -9.12
C PHE A 61 2.34 -2.01 -7.84
N THR A 62 3.03 -3.16 -7.87
CA THR A 62 3.28 -3.98 -6.69
C THR A 62 4.74 -4.40 -6.72
N TYR A 63 5.47 -4.06 -5.66
CA TYR A 63 6.75 -4.66 -5.34
C TYR A 63 6.53 -5.73 -4.27
N THR A 64 7.21 -6.88 -4.41
CA THR A 64 7.23 -7.92 -3.38
C THR A 64 8.68 -8.29 -3.11
N ASN A 65 9.13 -8.08 -1.88
CA ASN A 65 10.42 -8.57 -1.45
C ASN A 65 10.31 -10.06 -1.11
N THR A 66 11.15 -10.87 -1.76
CA THR A 66 11.25 -12.32 -1.54
C THR A 66 12.66 -12.72 -1.09
N ALA A 67 13.55 -11.76 -0.83
CA ALA A 67 14.96 -12.02 -0.59
C ALA A 67 15.25 -12.41 0.87
N LEU A 68 14.45 -11.94 1.83
CA LEU A 68 14.64 -12.17 3.25
C LEU A 68 13.33 -12.65 3.90
N THR A 69 13.45 -13.16 5.13
CA THR A 69 12.29 -13.52 5.96
C THR A 69 12.20 -12.49 7.08
N GLY A 70 11.01 -11.90 7.28
CA GLY A 70 10.79 -10.87 8.31
C GLY A 70 11.09 -9.44 7.86
N ASP A 71 10.98 -9.16 6.56
CA ASP A 71 11.17 -7.89 5.86
C ASP A 71 9.81 -7.23 5.50
N ALA A 72 8.91 -7.17 6.48
CA ALA A 72 7.58 -6.62 6.29
C ALA A 72 7.61 -5.08 6.20
N PHE A 73 6.73 -4.53 5.37
CA PHE A 73 6.49 -3.10 5.25
C PHE A 73 5.39 -2.68 6.23
N GLU A 74 5.76 -2.59 7.51
CA GLU A 74 4.82 -2.22 8.59
C GLU A 74 4.78 -0.71 8.88
N GLY A 75 5.67 0.06 8.24
CA GLY A 75 5.77 1.50 8.38
C GLY A 75 4.82 2.29 7.47
N ALA A 76 4.95 3.62 7.53
CA ALA A 76 4.38 4.49 6.52
C ALA A 76 5.44 4.77 5.45
N GLY A 77 5.04 4.76 4.18
CA GLY A 77 5.86 5.28 3.11
C GLY A 77 5.94 6.81 3.11
N SER A 78 6.75 7.36 2.21
CA SER A 78 6.82 8.78 1.94
C SER A 78 7.02 9.02 0.45
N ILE A 79 6.24 9.91 -0.15
CA ILE A 79 6.36 10.26 -1.56
C ILE A 79 6.83 11.70 -1.68
N SER A 80 7.97 11.92 -2.35
CA SER A 80 8.54 13.25 -2.58
C SER A 80 9.20 13.32 -3.94
N ASN A 81 8.92 14.38 -4.69
CA ASN A 81 9.46 14.60 -6.04
C ASN A 81 9.34 13.39 -6.97
N GLY A 82 8.22 12.66 -6.89
CA GLY A 82 7.95 11.49 -7.73
C GLY A 82 8.63 10.19 -7.27
N ILE A 83 9.36 10.21 -6.16
CA ILE A 83 10.02 9.02 -5.60
C ILE A 83 9.25 8.57 -4.35
N LEU A 84 8.89 7.28 -4.32
CA LEU A 84 8.33 6.63 -3.14
C LEU A 84 9.46 6.00 -2.33
N TYR A 85 9.50 6.31 -1.04
CA TYR A 85 10.40 5.71 -0.06
C TYR A 85 9.61 4.87 0.94
N HIS A 86 10.05 3.64 1.20
CA HIS A 86 9.43 2.77 2.22
C HIS A 86 10.52 1.92 2.87
N ALA A 87 10.55 1.89 4.20
CA ALA A 87 11.45 1.03 4.96
C ALA A 87 10.78 -0.29 5.39
N ASP A 88 11.54 -1.38 5.39
CA ASP A 88 11.08 -2.67 5.94
C ASP A 88 11.51 -2.85 7.41
N THR A 89 10.99 -3.90 8.04
CA THR A 89 11.37 -4.31 9.40
C THR A 89 12.77 -4.91 9.50
N ALA A 90 13.42 -5.23 8.38
CA ALA A 90 14.81 -5.70 8.34
C ALA A 90 15.82 -4.53 8.33
N GLY A 91 15.35 -3.29 8.28
CA GLY A 91 16.17 -2.08 8.31
C GLY A 91 16.61 -1.59 6.94
N ASN A 92 16.04 -2.11 5.86
CA ASN A 92 16.30 -1.63 4.50
C ASN A 92 15.38 -0.46 4.16
N LEU A 93 15.90 0.50 3.39
CA LEU A 93 15.11 1.58 2.80
C LEU A 93 15.06 1.40 1.28
N TYR A 94 13.85 1.32 0.74
CA TYR A 94 13.59 1.19 -0.69
C TYR A 94 13.22 2.55 -1.27
N ALA A 95 13.62 2.78 -2.51
CA ALA A 95 13.23 3.93 -3.31
C ALA A 95 12.69 3.44 -4.66
N PHE A 96 11.48 3.87 -5.00
CA PHE A 96 10.80 3.50 -6.25
C PHE A 96 10.58 4.75 -7.09
N GLU A 97 11.06 4.71 -8.33
CA GLU A 97 10.90 5.73 -9.36
C GLU A 97 10.24 5.10 -10.60
N THR A 98 9.73 5.95 -11.51
CA THR A 98 9.06 5.54 -12.75
C THR A 98 10.03 5.31 -13.89
#